data_AF-A0A7C5HEM6-F1
#
_entry.id   AF-A0A7C5HEM6-F1
#
_cell.length_a   1.000
_cell.length_b   1.000
_cell.length_c   1.000
_cell.angle_alpha   90.00
_cell.angle_beta   90.00
_cell.angle_gamma   90.00
#
_symmetry.space_group_name_H-M   'P 1'
#
loop_
_entity.id
_entity.type
_entity.pdbx_description
1 polymer ?
#
loop_
_entity_poly.entity_id
_entity_poly.type
_entity_poly.pdbx_seq_one_letter_code
_entity_poly.pdbx_strand_id
1 'polypeptide(L)' 'MSAEIKKVTVMGTEVPMVFEASSYVPIISMQIVFKDSGSLYDTKAGLAQLSAKLLSEGTQKDGSVGFATLLE' A
#
# COMPACT_ATOMS: atom_id res chain seq x y z
N MET A 1 -22.75 4.23 8.87
CA MET A 1 -21.31 4.09 8.61
C MET A 1 -20.86 5.37 7.94
N SER A 2 -19.88 6.07 8.52
CA SER A 2 -19.29 7.29 7.97
C SER A 2 -17.79 7.06 7.90
N ALA A 3 -17.19 7.34 6.73
CA ALA A 3 -15.76 7.25 6.56
C ALA A 3 -15.08 8.43 7.26
N GLU A 4 -14.14 8.16 8.15
CA GLU A 4 -13.36 9.20 8.82
C GLU A 4 -12.03 9.38 8.09
N ILE A 5 -11.73 10.61 7.68
CA ILE A 5 -10.39 10.95 7.17
C ILE A 5 -9.52 11.29 8.37
N LYS A 6 -8.53 10.42 8.65
CA LYS A 6 -7.52 10.61 9.69
C LYS A 6 -6.18 10.91 9.05
N LYS A 7 -5.31 11.63 9.75
CA LYS A 7 -3.91 11.79 9.37
C LYS A 7 -3.06 10.96 10.32
N VAL A 8 -2.23 10.09 9.78
CA VAL A 8 -1.26 9.31 10.54
C VAL A 8 0.12 9.88 10.27
N THR A 9 0.88 10.19 11.32
CA THR A 9 2.27 10.63 11.17
C THR A 9 3.18 9.41 11.15
N VAL A 10 3.86 9.16 10.04
CA VAL A 10 4.83 8.06 9.88
C VAL A 10 6.19 8.66 9.57
N MET A 11 7.17 8.46 10.45
CA MET A 11 8.54 8.98 10.28
C MET A 11 8.59 10.48 9.92
N GLY A 12 7.71 11.28 10.54
CA GLY A 12 7.61 12.73 10.29
C GLY A 12 6.82 13.12 9.04
N THR A 13 6.26 12.17 8.29
CA THR A 13 5.39 12.41 7.13
C THR A 13 3.92 12.25 7.54
N GLU A 14 3.08 13.24 7.22
CA GLU A 14 1.63 13.12 7.38
C GLU A 14 1.03 12.32 6.21
N VAL A 15 0.49 11.14 6.50
CA VAL A 15 -0.21 10.29 5.52
C VAL A 15 -1.72 10.34 5.78
N PRO A 16 -2.54 10.76 4.80
CA PRO A 16 -3.99 10.69 4.92
C PRO A 16 -4.47 9.24 4.85
N MET A 17 -5.32 8.85 5.79
CA MET A 17 -5.94 7.54 5.91
C MET A 17 -7.45 7.70 5.89
N VAL A 18 -8.11 6.94 5.03
CA VAL A 18 -9.57 6.78 5.07
C VAL A 18 -9.85 5.54 5.89
N PHE A 19 -10.54 5.71 7.03
CA PHE A 19 -10.87 4.61 7.93
C PHE A 19 -12.38 4.36 7.95
N GLU A 20 -12.76 3.11 7.71
CA GLU A 20 -14.11 2.62 7.86
C GLU A 20 -14.09 1.34 8.71
N ALA A 21 -14.98 1.27 9.69
CA ALA A 21 -15.12 0.12 10.57
C ALA A 21 -16.56 -0.40 10.55
N SER A 22 -16.68 -1.73 10.47
CA SER A 22 -17.94 -2.46 10.59
C SER A 22 -17.70 -3.69 11.45
N SER A 23 -18.60 -3.96 12.39
CA SER A 23 -18.55 -5.14 13.26
C SER A 23 -19.28 -6.35 12.68
N TYR A 24 -19.78 -6.27 11.44
CA TYR A 24 -20.62 -7.31 10.84
C TYR A 24 -19.83 -8.53 10.40
N VAL A 25 -18.59 -8.33 9.94
CA VAL A 25 -17.70 -9.41 9.47
C VAL A 25 -16.29 -9.15 10.01
N PRO A 26 -15.60 -10.16 10.57
CA PRO A 26 -14.24 -10.00 11.10
C PRO A 26 -13.19 -10.02 9.97
N ILE A 27 -13.27 -9.06 9.05
CA ILE A 27 -12.35 -8.92 7.92
C ILE A 27 -11.76 -7.52 7.94
N ILE A 28 -10.49 -7.42 7.59
CA ILE A 28 -9.78 -6.15 7.39
C ILE A 28 -9.39 -6.07 5.92
N SER A 29 -9.73 -4.97 5.26
CA SER A 29 -9.21 -4.63 3.93
C SER A 29 -8.37 -3.36 4.05
N MET A 30 -7.09 -3.47 3.69
CA MET A 30 -6.14 -2.36 3.73
C MET A 30 -5.57 -2.14 2.34
N GLN A 31 -5.47 -0.89 1.93
CA GLN A 31 -4.87 -0.49 0.65
C GLN A 31 -3.96 0.70 0.85
N ILE A 32 -2.79 0.65 0.20
CA ILE A 32 -1.87 1.78 0.10
C ILE A 32 -1.96 2.29 -1.33
N VAL A 33 -2.34 3.57 -1.48
CA VAL A 33 -2.53 4.19 -2.80
C VAL A 33 -1.45 5.25 -3.02
N PHE A 34 -0.60 5.03 -4.02
CA PHE A 34 0.40 6.00 -4.46
C PHE A 34 -0.24 7.00 -5.42
N LYS A 35 -0.39 8.26 -4.99
CA LYS A 35 -0.82 9.37 -5.87
C LYS A 35 0.34 9.84 -6.74
N ASP A 36 0.01 10.52 -7.84
CA ASP A 36 0.98 11.03 -8.82
C ASP A 36 1.94 9.95 -9.35
N SER A 37 1.40 8.75 -9.54
CA SER A 37 2.11 7.56 -9.98
C SER A 37 1.34 6.83 -11.08
N GLY A 38 1.91 5.74 -11.60
CA GLY A 38 1.30 4.94 -12.68
C GLY A 38 1.84 5.32 -14.06
N SER A 39 1.32 4.65 -15.09
CA SER A 39 1.83 4.75 -16.46
C SER A 39 1.72 6.16 -17.07
N LEU A 40 0.82 7.00 -16.56
CA LEU A 40 0.69 8.39 -17.00
C LEU A 40 1.90 9.25 -16.61
N TYR A 41 2.55 8.91 -15.50
CA TYR A 41 3.70 9.63 -14.95
C TYR A 41 5.04 8.93 -15.28
N ASP A 42 5.03 7.94 -16.17
CA ASP A 42 6.23 7.23 -16.59
C ASP A 42 7.16 8.14 -17.40
N THR A 43 8.38 8.32 -16.92
CA THR A 43 9.47 8.91 -17.73
C THR A 43 10.01 7.91 -18.75
N LYS A 44 9.85 6.61 -18.48
CA LYS A 44 10.15 5.49 -19.37
C LYS A 44 8.96 4.53 -19.32
N ALA A 45 8.50 4.11 -20.49
CA ALA A 45 7.33 3.22 -20.60
C ALA A 45 7.50 1.97 -19.74
N GLY A 46 6.53 1.71 -18.85
CA GLY A 46 6.48 0.52 -18.01
C GLY A 46 7.25 0.63 -16.69
N LEU A 47 7.84 1.78 -16.37
CA LEU A 47 8.61 1.96 -15.14
C LEU A 47 7.75 1.82 -13.89
N ALA A 48 6.56 2.42 -13.87
CA ALA A 48 5.62 2.29 -12.77
C ALA A 48 5.15 0.83 -12.59
N GLN A 49 4.89 0.12 -13.70
CA GLN A 49 4.47 -1.28 -13.66
C GLN A 49 5.60 -2.19 -13.16
N LEU A 50 6.83 -1.96 -13.63
CA LEU A 50 8.01 -2.68 -13.15
C LEU A 50 8.22 -2.45 -11.65
N SER A 51 8.13 -1.19 -11.21
CA SER A 51 8.29 -0.83 -9.79
C SER A 51 7.23 -1.51 -8.92
N ALA A 52 5.97 -1.53 -9.36
CA ALA A 52 4.90 -2.23 -8.65
C ALA A 52 5.17 -3.73 -8.52
N LYS A 53 5.66 -4.39 -9.58
CA LYS A 53 6.04 -5.81 -9.53
C LYS A 53 7.21 -6.06 -8.57
N LEU A 54 8.23 -5.19 -8.59
CA LEU A 54 9.37 -5.32 -7.69
C LEU A 54 8.98 -5.20 -6.21
N LEU A 55 8.00 -4.35 -5.88
CA LEU A 55 7.47 -4.26 -4.51
C LEU A 55 6.80 -5.56 -4.04
N SER A 56 6.38 -6.43 -4.96
CA SER A 56 5.84 -7.76 -4.64
C SER A 56 6.91 -8.84 -4.47
N GLU A 57 8.18 -8.54 -4.77
CA GLU A 57 9.31 -9.49 -4.62
C GLU A 57 9.93 -9.47 -3.21
N GLY A 58 9.26 -8.81 -2.26
CA GLY A 58 9.64 -8.80 -0.84
C GLY A 58 10.53 -7.64 -0.41
N THR A 59 11.05 -7.74 0.80
CA THR A 59 11.87 -6.69 1.43
C THR A 59 13.32 -7.11 1.53
N GLN A 60 14.21 -6.15 1.79
CA GLN A 60 15.63 -6.44 2.06
C GLN A 60 15.82 -7.41 3.25
N LYS A 61 14.92 -7.39 4.24
CA LYS A 61 15.03 -8.18 5.45
C LYS A 61 14.49 -9.60 5.26
N ASP A 62 13.34 -9.72 4.60
CA ASP A 62 12.56 -10.96 4.55
C ASP A 62 12.73 -11.73 3.23
N GLY A 63 13.27 -11.08 2.19
CA GLY A 63 13.33 -11.63 0.84
C GLY A 63 11.95 -11.93 0.26
N SER A 64 11.90 -12.53 -0.94
CA SER A 64 10.65 -12.84 -1.64
C SER A 64 9.82 -13.90 -0.89
N VAL A 65 10.46 -15.02 -0.49
CA VAL A 65 9.77 -16.13 0.19
C VAL A 65 9.28 -15.72 1.57
N GLY A 66 10.13 -15.10 2.41
CA GLY A 66 9.75 -14.72 3.76
C GLY A 66 8.66 -13.66 3.79
N PHE A 67 8.69 -12.70 2.85
CA PHE A 67 7.61 -11.73 2.69
C PHE A 67 6.28 -12.38 2.32
N ALA A 68 6.29 -13.32 1.35
CA ALA A 68 5.08 -14.04 0.95
C ALA A 68 4.48 -14.87 2.11
N THR A 69 5.32 -15.51 2.93
CA THR A 69 4.85 -16.26 4.11
C THR A 69 4.21 -15.36 5.17
N LEU A 70 4.61 -14.08 5.29
CA LEU A 70 3.98 -13.13 6.22
C LEU A 70 2.63 -12.61 5.72
N LEU A 71 2.35 -12.76 4.42
CA LEU A 71 1.10 -12.37 3.78
C LEU A 71 0.04 -13.47 3.81
N GLU A 72 0.44 -14.74 4.02
CA GLU A 72 -0.45 -15.88 4.29
C GLU A 72 -1.02 -15.86 5.72
#